data_AF-A0A8I1RJ59-F1
#
_entry.id   AF-A0A8I1RJ59-F1
#
_cell.length_a   1.000
_cell.length_b   1.000
_cell.length_c   1.000
_cell.angle_alpha   90.00
_cell.angle_beta   90.00
_cell.angle_gamma   90.00
#
_symmetry.space_group_name_H-M   'P 1'
#
loop_
_entity.id
_entity.type
_entity.pdbx_description
1 polymer ?
#
loop_
_entity_poly.entity_id
_entity_poly.type
_entity_poly.pdbx_seq_one_letter_code
_entity_poly.pdbx_strand_id
1 'polypeptide(L)' 'MIALLKAIVLGLVLAFIVSLFIGSGGASGGLLNVHGVTLQGQHFYWSWPLFLIGTGLAFGLFLLLE' A
#
# COMPACT_ATOMS: atom_id res chain seq x y z
N MET A 1 2.21 -16.90 11.88
CA MET A 1 2.21 -17.01 10.39
C MET A 1 0.93 -16.47 9.77
N ILE A 2 -0.25 -16.79 10.31
CA ILE A 2 -1.55 -16.29 9.80
C ILE A 2 -1.67 -14.75 9.90
N ALA A 3 -1.17 -14.13 10.99
CA ALA A 3 -1.19 -12.67 11.17
C ALA A 3 -0.48 -11.89 10.06
N LEU A 4 0.69 -12.36 9.61
CA LEU A 4 1.45 -11.70 8.54
C LEU A 4 0.70 -11.75 7.21
N LEU A 5 0.03 -12.87 6.91
CA LEU A 5 -0.76 -13.01 5.69
C LEU A 5 -1.95 -12.03 5.68
N LYS A 6 -2.66 -11.92 6.81
CA LYS A 6 -3.74 -10.93 6.99
C LYS A 6 -3.21 -9.50 6.83
N ALA A 7 -2.05 -9.22 7.41
CA ALA A 7 -1.40 -7.92 7.33
C ALA A 7 -1.02 -7.53 5.89
N ILE A 8 -0.53 -8.48 5.08
CA ILE A 8 -0.21 -8.25 3.67
C ILE A 8 -1.45 -7.84 2.89
N VAL A 9 -2.58 -8.52 3.10
CA VAL A 9 -3.84 -8.17 2.42
C VAL A 9 -4.28 -6.74 2.79
N LEU A 10 -4.24 -6.41 4.07
CA LEU A 10 -4.54 -5.05 4.57
C LEU A 10 -3.58 -4.00 4.01
N GLY A 11 -2.28 -4.28 4.02
CA GLY A 11 -1.26 -3.40 3.48
C GLY A 11 -1.42 -3.16 1.99
N LEU A 12 -1.80 -4.18 1.22
CA LEU A 12 -2.06 -4.07 -0.22
C LEU A 12 -3.25 -3.15 -0.50
N VAL A 13 -4.37 -3.35 0.21
CA VAL A 13 -5.57 -2.50 0.06
C VAL A 13 -5.26 -1.06 0.45
N LEU A 14 -4.57 -0.85 1.57
CA LEU A 14 -4.17 0.48 2.02
C LEU A 14 -3.26 1.17 0.99
N ALA A 15 -2.25 0.46 0.48
CA ALA A 15 -1.34 1.00 -0.52
C ALA A 15 -2.09 1.42 -1.78
N PHE A 16 -3.00 0.58 -2.29
CA PHE A 16 -3.81 0.88 -3.48
C PHE A 16 -4.72 2.09 -3.30
N ILE A 17 -5.42 2.18 -2.17
CA ILE A 17 -6.36 3.28 -1.92
C ILE A 17 -5.57 4.59 -1.81
N VAL A 18 -4.52 4.61 -0.99
CA VAL A 18 -3.76 5.83 -0.74
C VAL A 18 -2.99 6.28 -2.00
N SER A 19 -2.38 5.35 -2.73
CA SER A 19 -1.71 5.66 -4.00
C SER A 19 -2.69 6.18 -5.06
N LEU A 20 -3.91 5.63 -5.12
CA LEU A 20 -4.95 6.08 -6.05
C LEU A 20 -5.31 7.54 -5.80
N PHE A 21 -5.59 7.92 -4.54
CA PHE A 21 -5.95 9.29 -4.22
C PHE A 21 -4.78 10.26 -4.46
N ILE A 22 -3.57 9.93 -4.01
CA ILE A 22 -2.39 10.79 -4.19
C ILE A 22 -2.04 10.95 -5.68
N GLY A 23 -2.00 9.83 -6.41
CA GLY A 23 -1.64 9.80 -7.82
C GLY A 23 -2.68 10.48 -8.71
N SER A 24 -3.97 10.37 -8.37
CA SER A 24 -5.05 11.05 -9.12
C SER A 24 -4.93 12.58 -9.07
N GLY A 25 -4.33 13.13 -8.01
CA GLY A 25 -4.02 14.56 -7.89
C GLY A 25 -2.77 15.01 -8.63
N GLY A 26 -2.07 14.12 -9.34
CA GLY A 26 -0.81 14.40 -10.03
C GLY A 26 0.41 14.54 -9.10
N ALA A 27 0.26 14.20 -7.82
CA ALA A 27 1.35 14.25 -6.83
C ALA A 27 2.06 12.89 -6.72
N SER A 28 3.37 12.92 -6.49
CA SER A 28 4.16 11.70 -6.21
C SER A 28 4.20 11.33 -4.72
N GLY A 29 3.62 12.16 -3.84
CA GLY A 29 3.62 11.92 -2.40
C GLY A 29 5.00 11.98 -1.74
N GLY A 30 6.02 12.54 -2.39
CA GLY A 30 7.37 12.72 -1.83
C GLY A 30 8.00 11.39 -1.41
N LEU A 31 8.20 11.21 -0.10
CA LEU A 31 8.75 9.96 0.48
C LEU A 31 7.85 8.74 0.24
N LEU A 32 6.55 8.95 -0.02
CA LEU A 32 5.64 7.87 -0.35
C LEU A 32 5.91 7.29 -1.75
N ASN A 33 6.62 8.01 -2.62
CA ASN A 33 7.02 7.55 -3.96
C ASN A 33 5.87 6.87 -4.73
N VAL A 34 4.75 7.57 -4.83
CA VAL A 34 3.59 7.16 -5.59
C VAL A 34 3.88 7.36 -7.08
N HIS A 35 3.73 6.30 -7.85
CA HIS A 35 4.01 6.30 -9.29
C HIS A 35 2.92 5.54 -10.06
N GLY A 36 2.69 5.97 -11.29
CA GLY A 36 1.82 5.26 -12.23
C GLY A 36 2.50 3.99 -12.73
N VAL A 37 1.77 2.89 -12.69
CA VAL A 37 2.18 1.59 -13.21
C VAL A 37 1.18 1.19 -14.28
N THR A 38 1.68 0.88 -15.48
CA THR A 38 0.86 0.36 -16.57
C THR A 38 1.17 -1.11 -16.79
N LEU A 39 0.19 -1.98 -16.57
CA LEU A 39 0.31 -3.42 -16.83
C LEU A 39 -0.79 -3.83 -17.81
N GLN A 40 -0.40 -4.43 -18.95
CA GLN A 40 -1.33 -4.93 -19.97
C GLN A 40 -2.39 -3.90 -20.41
N GLY A 41 -2.01 -2.62 -20.50
CA GLY A 41 -2.90 -1.52 -20.88
C GLY A 41 -3.76 -0.96 -19.74
N GLN A 42 -3.72 -1.55 -18.55
CA GLN A 42 -4.36 -1.00 -17.35
C GLN A 42 -3.39 -0.12 -16.58
N HIS A 43 -3.79 1.13 -16.31
CA HIS A 43 -3.00 2.09 -15.54
C HIS A 43 -3.54 2.19 -14.11
N PHE A 44 -2.68 2.02 -13.13
CA PHE A 44 -2.99 2.21 -11.72
C PHE A 44 -1.84 2.90 -10.99
N TYR A 45 -2.09 3.40 -9.78
CA TYR A 45 -1.05 4.02 -8.96
C TYR A 45 -0.55 3.03 -7.92
N TRP A 46 0.77 2.99 -7.72
CA TRP A 46 1.41 2.10 -6.77
C TRP A 46 2.47 2.81 -5.94
N SER A 47 2.73 2.27 -4.75
CA SER A 47 3.78 2.74 -3.85
C SER A 47 4.29 1.58 -3.00
N TRP A 48 5.57 1.25 -3.18
CA TRP A 48 6.26 0.27 -2.35
C TRP A 48 6.40 0.73 -0.89
N PRO A 49 6.76 2.00 -0.59
CA PRO A 49 6.81 2.49 0.79
C PRO A 49 5.47 2.34 1.52
N LEU A 50 4.35 2.71 0.89
CA LEU A 50 3.01 2.60 1.50
C LEU A 50 2.66 1.14 1.79
N PHE A 51 2.97 0.23 0.87
CA PHE A 51 2.72 -1.19 1.05
C PHE A 51 3.51 -1.78 2.22
N LEU A 52 4.82 -1.51 2.29
CA LEU A 52 5.68 -2.06 3.34
C LEU A 52 5.33 -1.48 4.72
N ILE A 53 5.13 -0.16 4.80
CA ILE A 53 4.76 0.51 6.05
C ILE A 53 3.37 0.06 6.50
N GLY A 54 2.38 0.04 5.59
CA GLY A 54 1.02 -0.41 5.87
C GLY A 54 0.98 -1.87 6.34
N THR A 55 1.73 -2.75 5.68
CA THR A 55 1.85 -4.16 6.07
C THR A 55 2.52 -4.30 7.44
N GLY A 56 3.61 -3.58 7.70
CA GLY A 56 4.31 -3.60 8.98
C GLY A 56 3.42 -3.10 10.12
N LEU A 57 2.68 -2.01 9.92
CA LEU A 57 1.73 -1.48 10.88
C LEU A 57 0.59 -2.47 11.15
N ALA A 58 -0.03 -3.02 10.10
CA ALA A 58 -1.09 -4.00 10.25
C ALA A 58 -0.61 -5.27 10.96
N PHE A 59 0.60 -5.73 10.66
CA PHE A 59 1.21 -6.87 11.33
C PHE A 59 1.47 -6.59 12.82
N GLY A 60 2.03 -5.44 13.15
CA GLY A 60 2.22 -5.01 14.54
C GLY A 60 0.90 -4.93 15.30
N LEU A 61 -0.17 -4.41 14.68
CA LEU A 61 -1.50 -4.39 15.27
C LEU A 61 -2.05 -5.80 15.51
N PHE A 62 -1.90 -6.72 14.56
CA PHE A 62 -2.32 -8.11 14.76
C PHE A 62 -1.53 -8.79 15.89
N LEU A 63 -0.24 -8.52 16.03
CA LEU A 63 0.56 -9.05 17.14
C LEU A 63 0.16 -8.49 18.52
N LEU A 64 -0.44 -7.29 18.57
CA LEU A 64 -0.94 -6.70 19.81
C LEU A 64 -2.35 -7.18 20.17
N LEU A 65 -3.12 -7.65 19.18
CA LEU A 65 -4.52 -8.06 19.32
C LEU A 65 -4.69 -9.58 19.48
N GLU A 66 -3.66 -10.36 19.14
CA GLU A 66 -3.57 -11.82 19.34
C GLU A 66 -2.91 -12.17 20.68
#